data_AF-E3J686-F1
#
_entry.id   AF-E3J686-F1
#
_cell.length_a   1.000
_cell.length_b   1.000
_cell.length_c   1.000
_cell.angle_alpha   90.00
_cell.angle_beta   90.00
_cell.angle_gamma   90.00
#
_symmetry.space_group_name_H-M   'P 1'
#
loop_
_entity.id
_entity.type
_entity.pdbx_description
1 polymer ?
#
loop_
_entity_poly.entity_id
_entity_poly.type
_entity_poly.pdbx_seq_one_letter_code
_entity_poly.pdbx_strand_id
1 'polypeptide(L)'
;MKLVGGRPQGLTLGHNERVSDIAWDDVHIDFDPDVNGVLPDVVIESAGIDDWQAVLDFVNARGWAYDYGDEAGNRLVLPTAQQFFARRDRGTPLAVWPGPGMRVNFWSLDEGTIDADVDLRELQGQEPLDQLCDLIRALGQLLRKPVVMLAEGCGPPRYPILAYDVEADRVVVLARSTAD
;
A
#
# COMPACT_ATOMS: atom_id res chain seq x y z
N MET A 1 47.91 -37.31 5.05
CA MET A 1 48.67 -36.05 5.16
C MET A 1 48.53 -35.30 3.85
N LYS A 2 48.20 -34.00 3.93
CA LYS A 2 47.81 -33.03 2.87
C LYS A 2 46.35 -33.06 2.40
N LEU A 3 45.53 -32.39 3.22
CA LEU A 3 44.37 -31.60 2.80
C LEU A 3 44.85 -30.43 1.93
N VAL A 4 44.20 -30.16 0.80
CA VAL A 4 44.29 -28.88 0.10
C VAL A 4 42.87 -28.40 -0.15
N GLY A 5 42.50 -27.34 0.58
CA GLY A 5 41.22 -26.67 0.46
C GLY A 5 41.17 -25.78 -0.77
N GLY A 6 40.09 -25.89 -1.52
CA GLY A 6 39.62 -24.84 -2.41
C GLY A 6 38.38 -24.21 -1.79
N ARG A 7 38.47 -22.93 -1.39
CA ARG A 7 37.28 -22.13 -1.10
C ARG A 7 36.57 -21.83 -2.42
N PRO A 8 35.26 -22.04 -2.56
CA PRO A 8 34.52 -21.38 -3.61
C PRO A 8 34.58 -19.87 -3.34
N GLN A 9 35.09 -19.14 -4.32
CA GLN A 9 35.07 -17.68 -4.32
C GLN A 9 33.61 -17.22 -4.32
N GLY A 10 33.32 -16.21 -3.50
CA GLY A 10 31.99 -15.68 -3.31
C GLY A 10 31.38 -15.21 -4.64
N LEU A 11 30.22 -15.75 -4.95
CA LEU A 11 29.28 -15.07 -5.82
C LEU A 11 28.74 -13.89 -5.03
N THR A 12 29.34 -12.72 -5.24
CA THR A 12 28.73 -11.45 -4.88
C THR A 12 27.52 -11.32 -5.80
N LEU A 13 26.32 -11.61 -5.28
CA LEU A 13 25.07 -11.20 -5.89
C LEU A 13 25.05 -9.67 -5.83
N GLY A 14 25.54 -9.07 -6.91
CA GLY A 14 25.50 -7.64 -7.13
C GLY A 14 24.09 -7.19 -7.50
N HIS A 15 23.67 -6.11 -6.84
CA HIS A 15 22.49 -5.27 -7.07
C HIS A 15 21.14 -5.88 -6.67
N ASN A 16 20.61 -5.35 -5.56
CA ASN A 16 19.18 -5.14 -5.34
C ASN A 16 18.53 -4.80 -6.68
N GLU A 17 17.67 -5.69 -7.19
CA GLU A 17 16.63 -5.27 -8.11
C GLU A 17 15.83 -4.21 -7.36
N ARG A 18 15.89 -2.96 -7.81
CA ARG A 18 15.00 -1.93 -7.29
C ARG A 18 13.58 -2.38 -7.62
N VAL A 19 12.81 -2.61 -6.56
CA VAL A 19 11.42 -3.02 -6.62
C VAL A 19 10.56 -1.93 -7.26
N SER A 20 10.94 -0.66 -7.05
CA SER A 20 10.38 0.51 -7.70
C SER A 20 11.43 1.26 -8.51
N ASP A 21 11.07 1.68 -9.73
CA ASP A 21 11.91 2.59 -10.53
C ASP A 21 11.94 4.03 -9.95
N ILE A 22 11.16 4.30 -8.89
CA ILE A 22 11.01 5.61 -8.26
C ILE A 22 12.07 5.78 -7.16
N ALA A 23 12.91 6.81 -7.29
CA ALA A 23 13.87 7.16 -6.24
C ALA A 23 13.21 8.04 -5.17
N TRP A 24 13.54 7.79 -3.89
CA TRP A 24 13.08 8.61 -2.77
C TRP A 24 13.40 10.10 -2.98
N ASP A 25 14.60 10.42 -3.47
CA ASP A 25 15.02 11.79 -3.73
C ASP A 25 14.09 12.52 -4.74
N ASP A 26 13.40 11.78 -5.62
CA ASP A 26 12.47 12.36 -6.60
C ASP A 26 11.09 12.68 -6.00
N VAL A 27 10.72 12.08 -4.86
CA VAL A 27 9.35 12.15 -4.30
C VAL A 27 9.28 12.58 -2.83
N HIS A 28 10.42 12.72 -2.14
CA HIS A 28 10.45 12.98 -0.70
C HIS A 28 9.64 14.21 -0.24
N ILE A 29 9.52 15.24 -1.09
CA ILE A 29 8.68 16.43 -0.82
C ILE A 29 7.20 16.05 -0.78
N ASP A 30 6.76 15.20 -1.72
CA ASP A 30 5.38 14.74 -1.77
C ASP A 30 5.05 13.74 -0.64
N PHE A 31 6.07 13.21 0.04
CA PHE A 31 5.98 12.35 1.22
C PHE A 31 6.20 13.11 2.54
N ASP A 32 6.21 14.45 2.50
CA ASP A 32 6.24 15.28 3.70
C ASP A 32 4.80 15.40 4.28
N PRO A 33 4.56 14.96 5.54
CA PRO A 33 3.26 15.09 6.20
C PRO A 33 2.73 16.54 6.27
N ASP A 34 3.61 17.53 6.27
CA ASP A 34 3.23 18.95 6.30
C ASP A 34 2.79 19.47 4.93
N VAL A 35 3.10 18.74 3.84
CA VAL A 35 2.77 19.10 2.45
C VAL A 35 1.49 18.41 1.98
N ASN A 36 1.41 17.09 2.09
CA ASN A 36 0.31 16.28 1.54
C ASN A 36 -0.58 15.62 2.61
N GLY A 37 -0.44 16.03 3.87
CA GLY A 37 -1.17 15.47 5.00
C GLY A 37 -0.51 14.22 5.56
N VAL A 38 -0.88 13.85 6.79
CA VAL A 38 -0.30 12.71 7.50
C VAL A 38 -0.82 11.39 6.93
N LEU A 39 -2.08 11.36 6.50
CA LEU A 39 -2.80 10.17 6.07
C LEU A 39 -3.29 10.30 4.61
N PRO A 40 -2.38 10.33 3.62
CA PRO A 40 -2.77 10.31 2.21
C PRO A 40 -3.63 9.08 1.88
N ASP A 41 -4.61 9.32 1.01
CA ASP A 41 -5.58 8.32 0.61
C ASP A 41 -5.01 7.44 -0.51
N VAL A 42 -5.19 6.12 -0.42
CA VAL A 42 -4.98 5.15 -1.49
C VAL A 42 -6.34 4.68 -1.98
N VAL A 43 -6.70 5.06 -3.20
CA VAL A 43 -8.04 4.87 -3.76
C VAL A 43 -8.01 4.00 -5.01
N ILE A 44 -8.96 3.08 -5.09
CA ILE A 44 -9.26 2.27 -6.27
C ILE A 44 -10.71 2.56 -6.67
N GLU A 45 -10.87 3.32 -7.75
CA GLU A 45 -12.20 3.68 -8.26
C GLU A 45 -12.86 2.53 -9.03
N SER A 46 -14.17 2.64 -9.25
CA SER A 46 -14.97 1.65 -9.99
C SER A 46 -14.82 0.25 -9.40
N ALA A 47 -14.71 0.14 -8.08
CA ALA A 47 -14.69 -1.11 -7.34
C ALA A 47 -16.10 -1.67 -7.14
N GLY A 48 -16.17 -2.86 -6.56
CA GLY A 48 -17.40 -3.48 -6.10
C GLY A 48 -17.13 -4.47 -4.99
N ILE A 49 -18.19 -5.10 -4.48
CA ILE A 49 -18.11 -6.06 -3.38
C ILE A 49 -17.16 -7.24 -3.67
N ASP A 50 -17.06 -7.67 -4.93
CA ASP A 50 -16.17 -8.76 -5.35
C ASP A 50 -14.69 -8.32 -5.33
N ASP A 51 -14.40 -7.07 -5.69
CA ASP A 51 -13.04 -6.51 -5.59
C ASP A 51 -12.62 -6.39 -4.12
N TRP A 52 -13.52 -5.93 -3.25
CA TRP A 52 -13.31 -5.91 -1.82
C TRP A 52 -13.03 -7.31 -1.26
N GLN A 53 -13.80 -8.31 -1.71
CA GLN A 53 -13.56 -9.69 -1.28
C GLN A 53 -12.19 -10.18 -1.75
N ALA A 54 -11.80 -9.87 -2.99
CA ALA A 54 -10.48 -10.22 -3.51
C ALA A 54 -9.34 -9.58 -2.69
N VAL A 55 -9.47 -8.33 -2.25
CA VAL A 55 -8.49 -7.68 -1.36
C VAL A 55 -8.41 -8.38 -0.01
N LEU A 56 -9.55 -8.69 0.61
CA LEU A 56 -9.57 -9.40 1.91
C LEU A 56 -8.95 -10.81 1.80
N ASP A 57 -9.30 -11.53 0.73
CA ASP A 57 -8.71 -12.83 0.43
C ASP A 57 -7.20 -12.72 0.19
N PHE A 58 -6.75 -11.66 -0.48
CA PHE A 58 -5.34 -11.38 -0.73
C PHE A 58 -4.57 -11.11 0.57
N VAL A 59 -5.11 -10.28 1.48
CA VAL A 59 -4.53 -10.04 2.81
C VAL A 59 -4.38 -11.36 3.57
N ASN A 60 -5.42 -12.19 3.58
CA ASN A 60 -5.39 -13.50 4.23
C ASN A 60 -4.38 -14.46 3.59
N ALA A 61 -4.34 -14.54 2.26
CA ALA A 61 -3.44 -15.41 1.52
C ALA A 61 -1.96 -15.03 1.67
N ARG A 62 -1.67 -13.73 1.81
CA ARG A 62 -0.33 -13.22 2.14
C ARG A 62 0.08 -13.48 3.59
N GLY A 63 -0.87 -13.84 4.46
CA GLY A 63 -0.62 -14.03 5.88
C GLY A 63 -0.21 -12.73 6.58
N TRP A 64 -0.62 -11.58 6.04
CA TRP A 64 -0.30 -10.28 6.62
C TRP A 64 -0.96 -10.12 7.98
N ALA A 65 -0.24 -9.50 8.91
CA ALA A 65 -0.82 -9.15 10.19
C ALA A 65 -1.93 -8.11 9.96
N TYR A 66 -3.01 -8.24 10.73
CA TYR A 66 -4.12 -7.30 10.69
C TYR A 66 -4.67 -7.06 12.09
N ASP A 67 -5.28 -5.90 12.28
CA ASP A 67 -6.09 -5.56 13.43
C ASP A 67 -7.46 -5.10 12.96
N TYR A 68 -8.46 -5.71 13.54
CA TYR A 68 -9.85 -5.51 13.18
C TYR A 68 -10.68 -5.83 14.39
N GLY A 69 -11.47 -4.86 14.86
CA GLY A 69 -12.27 -5.02 16.06
C GLY A 69 -13.61 -4.31 15.97
N ASP A 70 -14.49 -4.59 16.93
CA ASP A 70 -15.76 -3.87 17.12
C ASP A 70 -15.55 -2.56 17.93
N GLU A 71 -16.60 -1.75 18.06
CA GLU A 71 -16.57 -0.53 18.90
C GLU A 71 -16.23 -0.79 20.38
N ALA A 72 -16.41 -2.02 20.86
CA ALA A 72 -16.05 -2.42 22.22
C ALA A 72 -14.56 -2.80 22.36
N GLY A 73 -13.80 -2.78 21.26
CA GLY A 73 -12.38 -3.10 21.23
C GLY A 73 -12.09 -4.61 21.19
N ASN A 74 -13.08 -5.46 20.93
CA ASN A 74 -12.85 -6.89 20.77
C ASN A 74 -12.26 -7.16 19.39
N ARG A 75 -11.16 -7.90 19.34
CA ARG A 75 -10.58 -8.33 18.06
C ARG A 75 -11.47 -9.38 17.39
N LEU A 76 -11.73 -9.16 16.11
CA LEU A 76 -12.54 -10.00 15.24
C LEU A 76 -11.66 -10.78 14.26
N VAL A 77 -12.24 -11.84 13.69
CA VAL A 77 -11.66 -12.51 12.52
C VAL A 77 -11.78 -11.59 11.30
N LEU A 78 -10.90 -11.77 10.32
CA LEU A 78 -11.02 -11.04 9.06
C LEU A 78 -12.40 -11.31 8.44
N PRO A 79 -13.19 -10.28 8.11
CA PRO A 79 -14.56 -10.46 7.63
C PRO A 79 -14.56 -10.85 6.15
N THR A 80 -15.71 -11.33 5.66
CA THR A 80 -16.04 -11.24 4.22
C THR A 80 -16.36 -9.79 3.86
N ALA A 81 -16.30 -9.42 2.57
CA ALA A 81 -16.66 -8.07 2.12
C ALA A 81 -18.10 -7.72 2.53
N GLN A 82 -19.05 -8.64 2.38
CA GLN A 82 -20.43 -8.43 2.82
C GLN A 82 -20.54 -8.15 4.33
N GLN A 83 -19.79 -8.88 5.15
CA GLN A 83 -19.76 -8.63 6.59
C GLN A 83 -19.08 -7.30 6.93
N PHE A 84 -18.05 -6.92 6.17
CA PHE A 84 -17.35 -5.66 6.36
C PHE A 84 -18.30 -4.46 6.16
N PHE A 85 -19.13 -4.51 5.11
CA PHE A 85 -20.12 -3.46 4.81
C PHE A 85 -21.43 -3.55 5.60
N ALA A 86 -21.79 -4.73 6.11
CA ALA A 86 -22.99 -4.92 6.93
C ALA A 86 -22.85 -4.32 8.35
N ARG A 87 -21.63 -3.95 8.75
CA ARG A 87 -21.35 -3.36 10.05
C ARG A 87 -22.04 -2.01 10.23
N ARG A 88 -22.52 -1.79 11.47
CA ARG A 88 -23.17 -0.54 11.88
C ARG A 88 -22.14 0.50 12.34
N ASP A 89 -20.99 0.03 12.76
CA ASP A 89 -19.84 0.78 13.27
C ASP A 89 -18.82 1.07 12.16
N ARG A 90 -19.26 1.87 11.19
CA ARG A 90 -18.46 2.31 10.03
C ARG A 90 -17.20 3.12 10.36
N GLY A 91 -16.91 3.35 11.65
CA GLY A 91 -15.78 4.16 12.13
C GLY A 91 -14.50 3.38 12.45
N THR A 92 -14.50 2.04 12.39
CA THR A 92 -13.31 1.25 12.68
C THR A 92 -12.72 0.66 11.39
N PRO A 93 -11.51 1.08 10.97
CA PRO A 93 -10.87 0.53 9.78
C PRO A 93 -10.38 -0.89 10.03
N LEU A 94 -10.16 -1.62 8.95
CA LEU A 94 -9.31 -2.80 8.94
C LEU A 94 -7.86 -2.33 8.79
N ALA A 95 -7.08 -2.41 9.85
CA ALA A 95 -5.65 -2.11 9.80
C ALA A 95 -4.87 -3.36 9.35
N VAL A 96 -3.99 -3.21 8.37
CA VAL A 96 -3.18 -4.29 7.79
C VAL A 96 -1.72 -3.86 7.77
N TRP A 97 -0.80 -4.80 8.00
CA TRP A 97 0.64 -4.59 7.91
C TRP A 97 1.25 -5.45 6.80
N PRO A 98 1.37 -4.92 5.57
CA PRO A 98 1.96 -5.65 4.45
C PRO A 98 3.45 -5.95 4.60
N GLY A 99 4.13 -5.16 5.43
CA GLY A 99 5.54 -5.28 5.75
C GLY A 99 5.87 -4.64 7.10
N PRO A 100 7.10 -4.80 7.60
CA PRO A 100 7.52 -4.19 8.85
C PRO A 100 7.41 -2.66 8.78
N GLY A 101 6.68 -2.08 9.72
CA GLY A 101 6.59 -0.63 9.87
C GLY A 101 5.72 0.09 8.84
N MET A 102 4.96 -0.63 8.00
CA MET A 102 3.97 -0.03 7.11
C MET A 102 2.57 -0.51 7.48
N ARG A 103 1.71 0.41 7.91
CA ARG A 103 0.31 0.19 8.19
C ARG A 103 -0.56 0.76 7.07
N VAL A 104 -1.59 0.01 6.69
CA VAL A 104 -2.61 0.41 5.74
C VAL A 104 -3.96 0.26 6.41
N ASN A 105 -4.78 1.32 6.44
CA ASN A 105 -6.12 1.27 7.01
C ASN A 105 -7.15 1.23 5.90
N PHE A 106 -7.83 0.09 5.71
CA PHE A 106 -8.93 -0.03 4.77
C PHE A 106 -10.25 0.40 5.41
N TRP A 107 -11.04 1.22 4.71
CA TRP A 107 -12.30 1.76 5.20
C TRP A 107 -13.49 1.29 4.36
N SER A 108 -14.54 0.82 5.03
CA SER A 108 -15.81 0.43 4.41
C SER A 108 -16.76 1.62 4.21
N LEU A 109 -16.28 2.66 3.53
CA LEU A 109 -17.03 3.91 3.29
C LEU A 109 -18.11 3.72 2.22
N ASP A 110 -17.69 3.25 1.04
CA ASP A 110 -18.51 2.96 -0.13
C ASP A 110 -18.09 1.62 -0.75
N GLU A 111 -19.05 0.83 -1.23
CA GLU A 111 -18.77 -0.43 -1.91
C GLU A 111 -18.20 -0.20 -3.33
N GLY A 112 -18.47 0.97 -3.92
CA GLY A 112 -18.03 1.35 -5.26
C GLY A 112 -16.58 1.84 -5.36
N THR A 113 -15.90 2.02 -4.23
CA THR A 113 -14.50 2.43 -4.12
C THR A 113 -13.79 1.54 -3.11
N ILE A 114 -12.50 1.31 -3.30
CA ILE A 114 -11.64 0.83 -2.21
C ILE A 114 -10.88 2.03 -1.69
N ASP A 115 -11.17 2.40 -0.45
CA ASP A 115 -10.55 3.53 0.23
C ASP A 115 -9.65 3.00 1.34
N ALA A 116 -8.39 3.42 1.30
CA ALA A 116 -7.44 3.18 2.36
C ALA A 116 -6.61 4.43 2.66
N ASP A 117 -5.99 4.48 3.83
CA ASP A 117 -4.93 5.43 4.12
C ASP A 117 -3.65 4.72 4.54
N VAL A 118 -2.53 5.43 4.36
CA VAL A 118 -1.19 5.06 4.84
C VAL A 118 -0.62 6.25 5.62
N ASP A 119 0.35 6.00 6.49
CA ASP A 119 0.95 7.07 7.30
C ASP A 119 2.28 7.54 6.70
N LEU A 120 2.38 8.81 6.31
CA LEU A 120 3.63 9.32 5.76
C LEU A 120 4.79 9.29 6.77
N ARG A 121 4.52 9.30 8.09
CA ARG A 121 5.57 9.18 9.11
C ARG A 121 6.21 7.80 9.11
N GLU A 122 5.49 6.78 8.64
CA GLU A 122 5.98 5.41 8.45
C GLU A 122 6.73 5.24 7.12
N LEU A 123 6.38 6.05 6.12
CA LEU A 123 6.86 5.96 4.75
C LEU A 123 8.06 6.87 4.46
N GLN A 124 9.05 6.88 5.35
CA GLN A 124 10.22 7.75 5.23
C GLN A 124 11.46 6.98 4.71
N GLY A 125 11.88 7.31 3.49
CA GLY A 125 13.06 6.74 2.85
C GLY A 125 12.74 5.69 1.78
N GLN A 126 13.79 5.21 1.10
CA GLN A 126 13.65 4.34 -0.07
C GLN A 126 12.99 2.99 0.26
N GLU A 127 13.34 2.34 1.36
CA GLU A 127 12.81 1.01 1.67
C GLU A 127 11.30 1.03 1.96
N PRO A 128 10.76 1.94 2.79
CA PRO A 128 9.31 2.10 2.92
C PRO A 128 8.61 2.50 1.62
N LEU A 129 9.22 3.36 0.79
CA LEU A 129 8.70 3.71 -0.53
C LEU A 129 8.59 2.49 -1.45
N ASP A 130 9.62 1.64 -1.49
CA ASP A 130 9.63 0.42 -2.28
C ASP A 130 8.50 -0.53 -1.83
N GLN A 131 8.30 -0.68 -0.52
CA GLN A 131 7.20 -1.48 0.04
C GLN A 131 5.82 -0.94 -0.33
N LEU A 132 5.62 0.38 -0.31
CA LEU A 132 4.38 1.00 -0.74
C LEU A 132 4.15 0.76 -2.24
N CYS A 133 5.18 0.91 -3.07
CA CYS A 133 5.07 0.67 -4.51
C CYS A 133 4.72 -0.79 -4.81
N ASP A 134 5.31 -1.74 -4.08
CA ASP A 134 4.96 -3.16 -4.14
C ASP A 134 3.48 -3.40 -3.83
N LEU A 135 2.98 -2.79 -2.75
CA LEU A 135 1.57 -2.90 -2.36
C LEU A 135 0.64 -2.34 -3.43
N ILE A 136 0.89 -1.11 -3.88
CA ILE A 136 0.10 -0.41 -4.91
C ILE A 136 0.06 -1.25 -6.19
N ARG A 137 1.22 -1.76 -6.63
CA ARG A 137 1.33 -2.65 -7.78
C ARG A 137 0.55 -3.94 -7.57
N ALA A 138 0.71 -4.60 -6.43
CA ALA A 138 0.07 -5.88 -6.16
C ALA A 138 -1.47 -5.76 -6.14
N LEU A 139 -2.00 -4.70 -5.53
CA LEU A 139 -3.44 -4.41 -5.56
C LEU A 139 -3.93 -4.09 -6.98
N GLY A 140 -3.16 -3.29 -7.73
CA GLY A 140 -3.47 -2.95 -9.11
C GLY A 140 -3.47 -4.16 -10.04
N GLN A 141 -2.51 -5.09 -9.87
CA GLN A 141 -2.46 -6.35 -10.61
C GLN A 141 -3.60 -7.29 -10.23
N LEU A 142 -3.90 -7.40 -8.93
CA LEU A 142 -4.98 -8.24 -8.40
C LEU A 142 -6.33 -7.86 -9.01
N LEU A 143 -6.63 -6.55 -9.04
CA LEU A 143 -7.92 -6.04 -9.47
C LEU A 143 -7.95 -5.63 -10.95
N ARG A 144 -6.77 -5.55 -11.60
CA ARG A 144 -6.57 -5.02 -12.96
C ARG A 144 -7.13 -3.60 -13.10
N LYS A 145 -6.89 -2.76 -12.10
CA LYS A 145 -7.41 -1.40 -11.97
C LYS A 145 -6.30 -0.43 -11.57
N PRO A 146 -6.40 0.85 -11.95
CA PRO A 146 -5.54 1.89 -11.39
C PRO A 146 -5.69 1.95 -9.88
N VAL A 147 -4.57 2.13 -9.18
CA VAL A 147 -4.53 2.40 -7.75
C VAL A 147 -3.84 3.73 -7.58
N VAL A 148 -4.50 4.73 -7.01
CA VAL A 148 -4.00 6.10 -6.96
C VAL A 148 -3.80 6.50 -5.51
N MET A 149 -2.63 7.05 -5.21
CA MET A 149 -2.35 7.71 -3.95
C MET A 149 -2.59 9.21 -4.11
N LEU A 150 -3.38 9.81 -3.22
CA LEU A 150 -3.79 11.21 -3.22
C LEU A 150 -3.35 11.86 -1.91
N ALA A 151 -3.12 13.17 -1.92
CA ALA A 151 -2.98 13.92 -0.67
C ALA A 151 -4.23 13.74 0.24
N GLU A 152 -4.03 13.79 1.55
CA GLU A 152 -5.05 13.51 2.57
C GLU A 152 -6.35 14.32 2.32
N GLY A 153 -7.49 13.63 2.30
CA GLY A 153 -8.82 14.25 2.27
C GLY A 153 -9.16 14.98 0.97
N CYS A 154 -8.35 14.84 -0.08
CA CYS A 154 -8.54 15.57 -1.33
C CYS A 154 -9.56 14.90 -2.26
N GLY A 155 -9.68 13.56 -2.22
CA GLY A 155 -10.50 12.77 -3.13
C GLY A 155 -10.07 12.90 -4.60
N PRO A 156 -10.28 11.87 -5.45
CA PRO A 156 -9.90 11.98 -6.86
C PRO A 156 -10.75 13.07 -7.56
N PRO A 157 -10.17 13.86 -8.50
CA PRO A 157 -8.82 13.77 -9.08
C PRO A 157 -7.82 14.79 -8.47
N ARG A 158 -8.02 15.24 -7.23
CA ARG A 158 -7.23 16.34 -6.65
C ARG A 158 -5.93 15.81 -6.05
N TYR A 159 -4.80 16.37 -6.50
CA TYR A 159 -3.45 16.15 -5.97
C TYR A 159 -3.00 14.67 -5.94
N PRO A 160 -2.98 13.96 -7.09
CA PRO A 160 -2.44 12.61 -7.17
C PRO A 160 -0.91 12.60 -7.04
N ILE A 161 -0.38 11.74 -6.17
CA ILE A 161 1.05 11.62 -5.88
C ILE A 161 1.64 10.45 -6.67
N LEU A 162 1.15 9.24 -6.43
CA LEU A 162 1.53 8.01 -7.14
C LEU A 162 0.31 7.37 -7.81
N ALA A 163 0.54 6.61 -8.88
CA ALA A 163 -0.47 5.70 -9.39
C ALA A 163 0.13 4.42 -9.97
N TYR A 164 -0.61 3.32 -9.86
CA TYR A 164 -0.39 2.15 -10.69
C TYR A 164 -0.95 2.37 -12.11
N ASP A 165 -0.06 2.32 -13.10
CA ASP A 165 -0.39 2.29 -14.52
C ASP A 165 -0.63 0.84 -14.95
N VAL A 166 -1.88 0.52 -15.31
CA VAL A 166 -2.32 -0.82 -15.69
C VAL A 166 -1.67 -1.28 -17.00
N GLU A 167 -1.50 -0.37 -17.97
CA GLU A 167 -0.98 -0.71 -19.29
C GLU A 167 0.54 -0.93 -19.24
N ALA A 168 1.24 -0.11 -18.47
CA ALA A 168 2.67 -0.23 -18.28
C ALA A 168 3.07 -1.25 -17.20
N ASP A 169 2.09 -1.77 -16.43
CA ASP A 169 2.26 -2.62 -15.26
C ASP A 169 3.39 -2.08 -14.35
N ARG A 170 3.24 -0.85 -13.85
CA ARG A 170 4.21 -0.21 -12.95
C ARG A 170 3.60 0.93 -12.16
N VAL A 171 4.23 1.28 -11.05
CA VAL A 171 3.91 2.52 -10.32
C VAL A 171 4.60 3.70 -10.98
N VAL A 172 3.88 4.81 -11.14
CA VAL A 172 4.35 6.07 -11.73
C VAL A 172 4.06 7.23 -10.79
N VAL A 173 4.88 8.27 -10.89
CA VAL A 173 4.68 9.54 -10.17
C VAL A 173 3.76 10.45 -10.99
N LEU A 174 2.70 10.98 -10.39
CA LEU A 174 1.70 11.82 -11.06
C LEU A 174 1.82 13.32 -10.74
N ALA A 175 2.18 13.68 -9.52
CA ALA A 175 2.54 15.05 -9.14
C ALA A 175 4.04 15.16 -8.93
N ARG A 176 4.61 16.32 -9.25
CA ARG A 176 5.90 16.74 -8.73
C ARG A 176 5.67 18.05 -8.01
N SER A 177 5.66 18.04 -6.70
CA SER A 177 5.79 19.30 -5.96
C SER A 177 7.24 19.74 -6.10
N THR A 178 7.49 20.85 -6.80
CA THR A 178 8.83 21.45 -6.85
C THR A 178 9.05 22.24 -5.56
N ALA A 179 10.11 21.93 -4.82
CA ALA A 179 10.60 22.85 -3.79
C ALA A 179 11.11 24.13 -4.50
N ASP A 180 10.45 25.25 -4.24
CA ASP A 180 10.96 26.60 -4.55
C ASP A 180 12.05 27.02 -3.54
#